data_AF-A0A7Z7YK29-F1
#
_entry.id   AF-A0A7Z7YK29-F1
#
_cell.length_a   1.000
_cell.length_b   1.000
_cell.length_c   1.000
_cell.angle_alpha   90.00
_cell.angle_beta   90.00
_cell.angle_gamma   90.00
#
_symmetry.space_group_name_H-M   'P 1'
#
loop_
_entity.id
_entity.type
_entity.pdbx_description
1 polymer ?
#
loop_
_entity_poly.entity_id
_entity_poly.type
_entity_poly.pdbx_seq_one_letter_code
_entity_poly.pdbx_strand_id
1 'polypeptide(L)'
;MDFGERITFSFKRESRSLYNYIERHLKKMKYQTINLKKICFVCQKEPLFESYINSCNILCVSVFMNEDDYISRAKDNLNSYFIYLLTIGIEKCNTTHFLPKDEMIYTIDNFKNSRYINDMDIQEKRAHKYRIDCIVKCQLSIDEFTLDIEFKQQLKTIYRENVITDIPNEYVFNYHLKDLLLIDDDDCNH
;
A
#
# COMPACT_ATOMS: atom_id res chain seq x y z
N MET A 1 8.25 -16.76 -4.35
CA MET A 1 9.28 -16.37 -5.34
C MET A 1 10.41 -17.38 -5.21
N ASP A 2 11.10 -17.68 -6.31
CA ASP A 2 12.21 -18.63 -6.41
C ASP A 2 13.59 -17.95 -6.34
N PHE A 3 13.62 -16.71 -5.81
CA PHE A 3 14.84 -15.94 -5.56
C PHE A 3 15.36 -16.13 -4.13
N GLY A 4 16.64 -15.84 -3.92
CA GLY A 4 17.26 -15.88 -2.59
C GLY A 4 16.60 -14.92 -1.58
N GLU A 5 16.83 -15.15 -0.29
CA GLU A 5 16.20 -14.39 0.80
C GLU A 5 16.40 -12.87 0.67
N ARG A 6 17.62 -12.45 0.30
CA ARG A 6 17.96 -11.03 0.14
C ARG A 6 17.08 -10.34 -0.91
N ILE A 7 16.96 -10.94 -2.09
CA ILE A 7 16.11 -10.41 -3.17
C ILE A 7 14.65 -10.43 -2.77
N THR A 8 14.22 -11.53 -2.14
CA THR A 8 12.86 -11.66 -1.66
C THR A 8 12.48 -10.59 -0.64
N PHE A 9 13.39 -10.28 0.28
CA PHE A 9 13.19 -9.25 1.30
C PHE A 9 13.18 -7.84 0.68
N SER A 10 14.16 -7.50 -0.16
CA SER A 10 14.22 -6.20 -0.82
C SER A 10 12.98 -5.94 -1.66
N PHE A 11 12.56 -6.91 -2.48
CA PHE A 11 11.37 -6.77 -3.34
C PHE A 11 10.14 -6.49 -2.51
N LYS A 12 9.90 -7.26 -1.43
CA LYS A 12 8.74 -7.07 -0.54
C LYS A 12 8.70 -5.69 0.11
N ARG A 13 9.87 -5.16 0.51
CA ARG A 13 9.99 -3.85 1.14
C ARG A 13 9.79 -2.73 0.12
N GLU A 14 10.43 -2.82 -1.04
CA GLU A 14 10.42 -1.78 -2.06
C GLU A 14 9.10 -1.72 -2.82
N SER A 15 8.42 -2.85 -3.00
CA SER A 15 7.09 -2.89 -3.63
C SER A 15 5.95 -2.55 -2.65
N ARG A 16 6.27 -2.20 -1.40
CA ARG A 16 5.29 -2.09 -0.30
C ARG A 16 4.30 -0.96 -0.54
N SER A 17 4.77 0.22 -0.94
CA SER A 17 3.93 1.39 -1.20
C SER A 17 2.87 1.08 -2.26
N LEU A 18 3.28 0.49 -3.39
CA LEU A 18 2.39 0.07 -4.46
C LEU A 18 1.39 -0.98 -3.97
N TYR A 19 1.86 -2.08 -3.40
CA TYR A 19 0.98 -3.17 -2.97
C TYR A 19 -0.07 -2.70 -1.94
N ASN A 20 0.36 -1.93 -0.93
CA ASN A 20 -0.54 -1.38 0.07
C ASN A 20 -1.56 -0.42 -0.56
N TYR A 21 -1.14 0.44 -1.49
CA TYR A 21 -2.03 1.37 -2.18
C TYR A 21 -3.12 0.63 -2.95
N ILE A 22 -2.73 -0.33 -3.80
CA ILE A 22 -3.68 -1.13 -4.58
C ILE A 22 -4.64 -1.89 -3.66
N GLU A 23 -4.11 -2.57 -2.63
CA GLU A 23 -4.94 -3.38 -1.72
C GLU A 23 -5.99 -2.51 -1.00
N ARG A 24 -5.61 -1.33 -0.50
CA ARG A 24 -6.52 -0.41 0.20
C ARG A 24 -7.64 0.10 -0.69
N HIS A 25 -7.33 0.43 -1.94
CA HIS A 25 -8.31 0.96 -2.88
C HIS A 25 -9.27 -0.14 -3.36
N LEU A 26 -8.75 -1.32 -3.72
CA LEU A 26 -9.59 -2.44 -4.16
C LEU A 26 -10.47 -2.98 -3.03
N LYS A 27 -10.00 -3.01 -1.78
CA LYS A 27 -10.81 -3.43 -0.62
C LYS A 27 -12.08 -2.56 -0.44
N LYS A 28 -12.00 -1.27 -0.75
CA LYS A 28 -13.16 -0.34 -0.65
C LYS A 28 -14.26 -0.69 -1.64
N MET A 29 -13.92 -1.36 -2.74
CA MET A 29 -14.89 -1.73 -3.79
C MET A 29 -15.79 -2.92 -3.39
N LYS A 30 -15.42 -3.70 -2.36
CA LYS A 30 -16.17 -4.89 -1.91
C LYS A 30 -16.51 -5.88 -3.04
N TYR A 31 -15.62 -6.00 -4.02
CA TYR A 31 -15.82 -6.87 -5.18
C TYR A 31 -15.95 -8.33 -4.75
N GLN A 32 -16.95 -9.04 -5.29
CA GLN A 32 -17.21 -10.44 -4.98
C GLN A 32 -16.67 -11.33 -6.10
N THR A 33 -15.84 -12.30 -5.74
CA THR A 33 -15.32 -13.31 -6.65
C THR A 33 -15.85 -14.69 -6.27
N ILE A 34 -16.24 -15.49 -7.27
CA ILE A 34 -16.69 -16.87 -7.06
C ILE A 34 -15.47 -17.76 -6.81
N ASN A 35 -15.46 -18.51 -5.72
CA ASN A 35 -14.40 -19.48 -5.34
C ASN A 35 -12.98 -18.90 -5.20
N LEU A 36 -12.87 -17.58 -5.07
CA LEU A 36 -11.61 -16.86 -4.97
C LEU A 36 -11.68 -15.89 -3.79
N LYS A 37 -10.63 -15.86 -2.98
CA LYS A 37 -10.51 -14.94 -1.82
C LYS A 37 -9.46 -13.85 -2.05
N LYS A 38 -8.40 -14.18 -2.77
CA LYS A 38 -7.24 -13.30 -3.00
C LYS A 38 -6.56 -13.63 -4.31
N ILE A 39 -5.90 -12.65 -4.91
CA ILE A 39 -5.00 -12.84 -6.04
C ILE A 39 -3.57 -12.65 -5.52
N CYS A 40 -2.66 -13.52 -5.94
CA CYS A 40 -1.26 -13.44 -5.61
C CYS A 40 -0.43 -13.48 -6.90
N PHE A 41 0.17 -12.35 -7.24
CA PHE A 41 1.16 -12.26 -8.31
C PHE A 41 2.51 -12.69 -7.75
N VAL A 42 3.06 -13.78 -8.30
CA VAL A 42 4.29 -14.40 -7.80
C VAL A 42 5.37 -14.22 -8.86
N CYS A 43 6.36 -13.38 -8.56
CA CYS A 43 7.53 -13.23 -9.42
C CYS A 43 8.39 -14.51 -9.36
N GLN A 44 8.78 -15.01 -10.54
CA GLN A 44 9.55 -16.23 -10.74
C GLN A 44 10.56 -16.08 -11.88
N LYS A 45 11.65 -16.86 -11.84
CA LYS A 45 12.61 -16.99 -12.96
C LYS A 45 12.00 -17.73 -14.14
N GLU A 46 11.19 -18.74 -13.84
CA GLU A 46 10.48 -19.55 -14.83
C GLU A 46 9.00 -19.59 -14.43
N PRO A 47 8.19 -18.63 -14.89
CA PRO A 47 6.79 -18.59 -14.50
C PRO A 47 6.04 -19.78 -15.09
N LEU A 48 5.16 -20.38 -14.30
CA LEU A 48 4.19 -21.35 -14.80
C LEU A 48 3.40 -20.76 -15.97
N PHE A 49 3.07 -21.55 -16.98
CA PHE A 49 2.27 -21.06 -18.11
C PHE A 49 0.85 -20.66 -17.64
N GLU A 50 0.19 -21.54 -16.90
CA GLU A 50 -1.18 -21.34 -16.42
C GLU A 50 -1.21 -20.75 -15.00
N SER A 51 -2.23 -19.93 -14.74
CA SER A 51 -2.61 -19.51 -13.40
C SER A 51 -3.39 -20.63 -12.71
N TYR A 52 -3.27 -20.76 -11.40
CA TYR A 52 -3.97 -21.82 -10.66
C TYR A 52 -4.56 -21.32 -9.35
N ILE A 53 -5.62 -21.96 -8.88
CA ILE A 53 -6.21 -21.70 -7.56
C ILE A 53 -5.67 -22.75 -6.59
N ASN A 54 -5.04 -22.31 -5.51
CA ASN A 54 -4.54 -23.21 -4.48
C ASN A 54 -5.65 -23.64 -3.49
N SER A 55 -5.32 -24.55 -2.57
CA SER A 55 -6.26 -25.06 -1.55
C SER A 55 -6.79 -24.01 -0.58
N CYS A 56 -6.22 -22.81 -0.57
CA CYS A 56 -6.69 -21.66 0.22
C CYS A 56 -7.62 -20.71 -0.57
N ASN A 57 -8.05 -21.10 -1.78
CA ASN A 57 -8.83 -20.28 -2.70
C ASN A 57 -8.09 -18.98 -3.10
N ILE A 58 -6.79 -19.07 -3.32
CA ILE A 58 -5.96 -17.96 -3.81
C ILE A 58 -5.59 -18.23 -5.26
N LEU A 59 -5.93 -17.30 -6.16
CA LEU A 59 -5.47 -17.30 -7.54
C LEU A 59 -4.00 -16.92 -7.56
N CYS A 60 -3.15 -17.89 -7.85
CA CYS A 60 -1.71 -17.75 -7.94
C CYS A 60 -1.33 -17.54 -9.41
N VAL A 61 -0.73 -16.39 -9.69
CA VAL A 61 -0.38 -15.97 -11.06
C VAL A 61 1.11 -15.73 -11.10
N SER A 62 1.82 -16.61 -11.77
CA SER A 62 3.26 -16.51 -11.97
C SER A 62 3.59 -15.43 -13.00
N VAL A 63 4.54 -14.56 -12.64
CA VAL A 63 5.03 -13.47 -13.49
C VAL A 63 6.55 -13.63 -13.63
N PHE A 64 7.08 -13.51 -14.84
CA PHE A 64 8.52 -13.52 -15.05
C PHE A 64 9.15 -12.29 -14.42
N MET A 65 10.22 -12.48 -13.66
CA MET A 65 11.07 -11.40 -13.17
C MET A 65 12.53 -11.76 -13.44
N ASN A 66 13.22 -10.88 -14.16
CA ASN A 66 14.65 -10.99 -14.35
C ASN A 66 15.37 -10.41 -13.12
N GLU A 67 16.11 -11.26 -12.41
CA GLU A 67 16.82 -10.90 -11.18
C GLU A 67 17.90 -9.84 -11.41
N ASP A 68 18.71 -9.98 -12.46
CA ASP A 68 19.80 -9.03 -12.77
C ASP A 68 19.26 -7.66 -13.18
N ASP A 69 18.18 -7.64 -13.94
CA ASP A 69 17.47 -6.41 -14.31
C ASP A 69 16.89 -5.72 -13.07
N TYR A 70 16.30 -6.47 -12.14
CA TYR A 70 15.82 -5.89 -10.87
C TYR A 70 16.96 -5.31 -10.03
N ILE A 71 18.07 -6.04 -9.87
CA ILE A 71 19.22 -5.61 -9.05
C ILE A 71 19.91 -4.37 -9.63
N SER A 72 20.00 -4.27 -10.95
CA SER A 72 20.72 -3.17 -11.63
C SER A 72 19.88 -1.90 -11.80
N ARG A 73 18.58 -1.95 -11.52
CA ARG A 73 17.68 -0.79 -11.65
C ARG A 73 17.95 0.26 -10.59
N ALA A 74 18.02 1.52 -11.04
CA ALA A 74 17.99 2.67 -10.15
C ALA A 74 16.66 2.75 -9.39
N LYS A 75 16.72 3.22 -8.14
CA LYS A 75 15.56 3.28 -7.22
C LYS A 75 14.37 4.02 -7.82
N ASP A 76 14.61 5.15 -8.49
CA ASP A 76 13.57 5.98 -9.13
C ASP A 76 12.77 5.23 -10.20
N ASN A 77 13.33 4.16 -10.76
CA ASN A 77 12.68 3.33 -11.78
C ASN A 77 11.98 2.09 -11.20
N LEU A 78 12.14 1.80 -9.91
CA LEU A 78 11.60 0.59 -9.30
C LEU A 78 10.06 0.59 -9.27
N ASN A 79 9.42 1.73 -8.97
CA ASN A 79 7.96 1.81 -9.01
C ASN A 79 7.40 1.47 -10.39
N SER A 80 8.00 2.03 -11.46
CA SER A 80 7.62 1.72 -12.84
C SER A 80 7.82 0.23 -13.16
N TYR A 81 8.89 -0.37 -12.66
CA TYR A 81 9.18 -1.79 -12.83
C TYR A 81 8.16 -2.69 -12.10
N PHE A 82 7.81 -2.38 -10.85
CA PHE A 82 6.80 -3.12 -10.11
C PHE A 82 5.41 -3.00 -10.74
N ILE A 83 5.07 -1.81 -11.26
CA ILE A 83 3.84 -1.61 -12.02
C ILE A 83 3.83 -2.49 -13.27
N TYR A 84 4.94 -2.53 -14.02
CA TYR A 84 5.06 -3.39 -15.19
C TYR A 84 4.80 -4.87 -14.86
N LEU A 85 5.44 -5.40 -13.80
CA LEU A 85 5.22 -6.77 -13.33
C LEU A 85 3.76 -7.01 -12.93
N LEU A 86 3.15 -6.06 -12.21
CA LEU A 86 1.76 -6.14 -11.80
C LEU A 86 0.80 -6.14 -12.99
N THR A 87 1.04 -5.27 -13.99
CA THR A 87 0.24 -5.21 -15.21
C THR A 87 0.33 -6.52 -16.00
N ILE A 88 1.52 -7.12 -16.15
CA ILE A 88 1.65 -8.45 -16.77
C ILE A 88 0.77 -9.48 -16.03
N GLY A 89 0.83 -9.47 -14.70
CA GLY A 89 0.01 -10.35 -13.88
C GLY A 89 -1.49 -10.15 -14.14
N ILE A 90 -1.96 -8.90 -14.12
CA ILE A 90 -3.38 -8.56 -14.34
C ILE A 90 -3.84 -9.05 -15.72
N GLU A 91 -3.05 -8.83 -16.77
CA GLU A 91 -3.37 -9.29 -18.12
C GLU A 91 -3.47 -10.82 -18.18
N LYS A 92 -2.56 -11.53 -17.50
CA LYS A 92 -2.56 -12.99 -17.44
C LYS A 92 -3.78 -13.56 -16.71
N CYS A 93 -4.33 -12.85 -15.73
CA CYS A 93 -5.55 -13.28 -15.05
C CYS A 93 -6.81 -13.10 -15.90
N ASN A 94 -6.87 -12.02 -16.68
CA ASN A 94 -8.10 -11.60 -17.37
C ASN A 94 -8.57 -12.61 -18.44
N THR A 95 -7.68 -13.50 -18.88
CA THR A 95 -8.00 -14.56 -19.83
C THR A 95 -8.74 -15.74 -19.19
N THR A 96 -8.71 -15.86 -17.85
CA THR A 96 -9.14 -17.07 -17.13
C THR A 96 -10.16 -16.79 -16.01
N HIS A 97 -10.20 -15.56 -15.49
CA HIS A 97 -11.09 -15.17 -14.40
C HIS A 97 -11.68 -13.78 -14.61
N PHE A 98 -12.96 -13.61 -14.26
CA PHE A 98 -13.60 -12.30 -14.24
C PHE A 98 -13.09 -11.49 -13.04
N LEU A 99 -12.22 -10.53 -13.31
CA LEU A 99 -11.63 -9.63 -12.33
C LEU A 99 -11.94 -8.17 -12.70
N PRO A 100 -11.98 -7.23 -11.73
CA PRO A 100 -12.18 -5.81 -11.99
C PRO A 100 -10.91 -5.18 -12.58
N LYS A 101 -10.55 -5.60 -13.80
CA LYS A 101 -9.31 -5.21 -14.48
C LYS A 101 -9.22 -3.70 -14.64
N ASP A 102 -10.26 -3.08 -15.16
CA ASP A 102 -10.28 -1.65 -15.46
C ASP A 102 -10.05 -0.84 -14.18
N GLU A 103 -10.61 -1.28 -13.06
CA GLU A 103 -10.43 -0.62 -11.78
C GLU A 103 -9.07 -0.89 -11.15
N MET A 104 -8.48 -2.08 -11.35
CA MET A 104 -7.08 -2.33 -10.99
C MET A 104 -6.13 -1.40 -11.75
N ILE A 105 -6.31 -1.27 -13.06
CA ILE A 105 -5.51 -0.38 -13.91
C ILE A 105 -5.72 1.09 -13.52
N TYR A 106 -6.97 1.51 -13.33
CA TYR A 106 -7.29 2.86 -12.86
C TYR A 106 -6.62 3.17 -11.51
N THR A 107 -6.60 2.20 -10.59
CA THR A 107 -5.92 2.36 -9.29
C THR A 107 -4.40 2.49 -9.46
N ILE A 108 -3.80 1.73 -10.37
CA ILE A 108 -2.37 1.86 -10.71
C ILE A 108 -2.06 3.25 -11.27
N ASP A 109 -2.92 3.77 -12.15
CA ASP A 109 -2.70 5.10 -12.74
C ASP A 109 -2.87 6.22 -11.70
N ASN A 110 -3.81 6.07 -10.76
CA ASN A 110 -3.90 6.99 -9.62
C ASN A 110 -2.64 6.97 -8.74
N PHE A 111 -2.03 5.79 -8.53
CA PHE A 111 -0.77 5.68 -7.81
C PHE A 111 0.40 6.37 -8.55
N LYS A 112 0.44 6.28 -9.89
CA LYS A 112 1.41 7.06 -10.69
C LYS A 112 1.17 8.56 -10.53
N ASN A 113 -0.08 8.99 -10.60
CA ASN A 113 -0.47 10.40 -10.49
C ASN A 113 -0.22 10.97 -9.09
N SER A 114 -0.23 10.13 -8.05
CA SER A 114 0.22 10.49 -6.69
C SER A 114 1.74 10.47 -6.53
N ARG A 115 2.50 10.39 -7.64
CA ARG A 115 3.98 10.31 -7.64
C ARG A 115 4.51 9.12 -6.85
N TYR A 116 3.77 8.00 -6.88
CA TYR A 116 4.09 6.77 -6.14
C TYR A 116 4.05 6.93 -4.62
N ILE A 117 3.33 7.94 -4.15
CA ILE A 117 3.11 8.20 -2.73
C ILE A 117 1.72 7.68 -2.35
N ASN A 118 1.68 6.90 -1.28
CA ASN A 118 0.45 6.41 -0.68
C ASN A 118 0.12 7.23 0.56
N ASP A 119 -0.68 8.27 0.37
CA ASP A 119 -1.19 9.15 1.42
C ASP A 119 -2.43 8.55 2.10
N MET A 120 -2.48 8.65 3.43
CA MET A 120 -3.52 8.05 4.24
C MET A 120 -3.87 8.92 5.44
N ASP A 121 -5.12 9.33 5.53
CA ASP A 121 -5.67 9.80 6.81
C ASP A 121 -6.08 8.56 7.61
N ILE A 122 -5.44 8.33 8.75
CA ILE A 122 -5.67 7.15 9.58
C ILE A 122 -6.78 7.40 10.58
N GLN A 123 -6.73 8.54 11.27
CA GLN A 123 -7.65 8.88 12.33
C GLN A 123 -7.83 10.39 12.40
N GLU A 124 -9.03 10.81 12.74
CA GLU A 124 -9.38 12.20 12.99
C GLU A 124 -10.13 12.29 14.34
N LYS A 125 -9.74 13.24 15.18
CA LYS A 125 -10.46 13.61 16.40
C LYS A 125 -10.68 15.12 16.45
N ARG A 126 -11.90 15.52 16.77
CA ARG A 126 -12.29 16.93 16.88
C ARG A 126 -12.32 17.38 18.34
N ALA A 127 -11.57 18.44 18.65
CA ALA A 127 -11.72 19.23 19.87
C ALA A 127 -12.82 20.28 19.66
N HIS A 128 -14.05 19.95 20.05
CA HIS A 128 -15.23 20.80 19.79
C HIS A 128 -15.12 22.21 20.39
N LYS A 129 -14.56 22.34 21.60
CA LYS A 129 -14.37 23.63 22.31
C LYS A 129 -13.56 24.62 21.47
N TYR A 130 -12.52 24.13 20.79
CA TYR A 130 -11.58 24.96 20.02
C TYR A 130 -11.84 24.92 18.50
N ARG A 131 -12.78 24.06 18.05
CA ARG A 131 -13.06 23.78 16.63
C ARG A 131 -11.78 23.36 15.87
N ILE A 132 -10.95 22.56 16.52
CA ILE A 132 -9.71 22.03 15.97
C ILE A 132 -9.87 20.54 15.69
N ASP A 133 -9.45 20.12 14.51
CA ASP A 133 -9.38 18.73 14.10
C ASP A 133 -7.93 18.27 14.18
N CYS A 134 -7.66 17.25 14.99
CA CYS A 134 -6.39 16.56 15.04
C CYS A 134 -6.46 15.35 14.11
N ILE A 135 -5.62 15.34 13.08
CA ILE A 135 -5.58 14.32 12.04
C ILE A 135 -4.24 13.62 12.11
N VAL A 136 -4.26 12.31 12.21
CA VAL A 136 -3.08 11.46 12.06
C VAL A 136 -2.98 11.07 10.60
N LYS A 137 -1.94 11.57 9.93
CA LYS A 137 -1.64 11.29 8.53
C LYS A 137 -0.47 10.34 8.42
N CYS A 138 -0.55 9.42 7.48
CA CYS A 138 0.55 8.56 7.11
C CYS A 138 0.86 8.70 5.64
N GLN A 139 2.14 8.64 5.33
CA GLN A 139 2.64 8.58 3.96
C GLN A 139 3.50 7.33 3.82
N LEU A 140 3.35 6.60 2.73
CA LEU A 140 4.20 5.46 2.41
C LEU A 140 4.75 5.61 0.99
N SER A 141 6.08 5.65 0.87
CA SER A 141 6.80 5.66 -0.40
C SER A 141 7.72 4.43 -0.48
N ILE A 142 8.52 4.36 -1.55
CA ILE A 142 9.58 3.35 -1.68
C ILE A 142 10.78 3.63 -0.76
N ASP A 143 10.89 4.86 -0.27
CA ASP A 143 11.99 5.32 0.56
C ASP A 143 11.70 5.14 2.04
N GLU A 144 10.50 5.53 2.44
CA GLU A 144 10.15 5.65 3.84
C GLU A 144 8.65 5.52 4.08
N PHE A 145 8.33 5.27 5.35
CA PHE A 145 7.03 5.51 5.93
C PHE A 145 7.13 6.71 6.87
N THR A 146 6.17 7.62 6.79
CA THR A 146 6.07 8.75 7.73
C THR A 146 4.70 8.79 8.42
N LEU A 147 4.69 9.31 9.65
CA LEU A 147 3.49 9.61 10.41
C LEU A 147 3.56 11.05 10.89
N ASP A 148 2.56 11.83 10.49
CA ASP A 148 2.43 13.22 10.86
C ASP A 148 1.17 13.44 11.69
N ILE A 149 1.28 14.30 12.69
CA ILE A 149 0.12 14.86 13.40
C ILE A 149 -0.15 16.23 12.79
N GLU A 150 -1.36 16.41 12.26
CA GLU A 150 -1.82 17.67 11.67
C GLU A 150 -2.99 18.21 12.48
N PHE A 151 -2.86 19.43 12.99
CA PHE A 151 -4.00 20.18 13.52
C PHE A 151 -4.56 21.09 12.44
N LYS A 152 -5.85 20.97 12.17
CA LYS A 152 -6.62 21.83 11.30
C LYS A 152 -7.62 22.65 12.08
N GLN A 153 -7.78 23.90 11.70
CA GLN A 153 -8.92 24.71 12.10
C GLN A 153 -9.69 25.06 10.84
N GLN A 154 -10.93 24.56 10.73
CA GLN A 154 -11.71 24.58 9.49
C GLN A 154 -10.98 23.87 8.33
N LEU A 155 -10.50 24.61 7.33
CA LEU A 155 -9.78 24.06 6.17
C LEU A 155 -8.27 24.36 6.21
N LYS A 156 -7.80 25.09 7.23
CA LYS A 156 -6.41 25.53 7.32
C LYS A 156 -5.64 24.64 8.29
N THR A 157 -4.53 24.07 7.83
CA THR A 157 -3.52 23.48 8.70
C THR A 157 -2.89 24.57 9.55
N ILE A 158 -3.08 24.50 10.86
CA ILE A 158 -2.51 25.43 11.84
C ILE A 158 -1.19 24.91 12.42
N TYR A 159 -1.01 23.59 12.41
CA TYR A 159 0.21 22.93 12.87
C TYR A 159 0.34 21.57 12.18
N ARG A 160 1.58 21.19 11.86
CA ARG A 160 1.92 19.85 11.38
C ARG A 160 3.30 19.49 11.90
N GLU A 161 3.43 18.30 12.46
CA GLU A 161 4.69 17.76 12.94
C GLU A 161 4.83 16.32 12.46
N ASN A 162 6.03 15.99 11.96
CA ASN A 162 6.41 14.60 11.74
C ASN A 162 6.82 13.99 13.07
N VAL A 163 6.12 12.95 13.50
CA VAL A 163 6.41 12.27 14.76
C VAL A 163 7.16 10.95 14.53
N ILE A 164 7.05 10.37 13.33
CA ILE A 164 7.74 9.12 12.99
C ILE A 164 8.20 9.15 11.53
N THR A 165 9.44 8.70 11.31
CA THR A 165 9.98 8.32 10.01
C THR A 165 10.67 6.96 10.18
N ASP A 166 10.35 6.00 9.31
CA ASP A 166 10.93 4.66 9.31
C ASP A 166 11.07 4.13 7.88
N ILE A 167 11.70 2.96 7.72
CA ILE A 167 11.68 2.21 6.46
C ILE A 167 10.23 1.92 6.01
N PRO A 168 9.97 1.63 4.72
CA PRO A 168 8.63 1.33 4.19
C PRO A 168 7.95 0.11 4.83
N ASN A 169 7.38 0.30 6.02
CA ASN A 169 6.77 -0.74 6.84
C ASN A 169 5.66 -0.16 7.72
N GLU A 170 4.45 -0.11 7.18
CA GLU A 170 3.29 0.44 7.89
C GLU A 170 2.73 -0.51 8.96
N TYR A 171 3.13 -1.79 8.98
CA TYR A 171 2.60 -2.78 9.94
C TYR A 171 2.91 -2.43 11.39
N VAL A 172 4.03 -1.76 11.63
CA VAL A 172 4.46 -1.32 12.97
C VAL A 172 3.38 -0.45 13.62
N PHE A 173 2.62 0.32 12.83
CA PHE A 173 1.70 1.33 13.34
C PHE A 173 0.28 0.83 13.58
N ASN A 174 -0.12 -0.34 13.07
CA ASN A 174 -1.46 -0.90 13.30
C ASN A 174 -1.81 -1.04 14.80
N TYR A 175 -0.79 -1.13 15.67
CA TYR A 175 -0.94 -1.20 17.12
C TYR A 175 -0.90 0.17 17.80
N HIS A 176 -0.15 1.14 17.27
CA HIS A 176 0.05 2.46 17.89
C HIS A 176 -1.04 3.49 17.54
N LEU A 177 -1.79 3.25 16.46
CA LEU A 177 -2.76 4.20 15.91
C LEU A 177 -4.17 4.14 16.55
N LYS A 178 -4.39 3.30 17.56
CA LYS A 178 -5.74 3.13 18.15
C LYS A 178 -6.07 4.10 19.29
N ASP A 179 -5.05 4.76 19.84
CA ASP A 179 -5.15 5.49 21.10
C ASP A 179 -4.83 7.00 20.96
N LEU A 180 -5.27 7.64 19.87
CA LEU A 180 -5.17 9.11 19.79
C LEU A 180 -5.99 9.72 20.93
N LEU A 181 -5.36 10.37 21.91
CA LEU A 181 -6.05 11.08 22.99
C LEU A 181 -5.88 12.58 22.78
N LEU A 182 -6.98 13.32 22.94
CA LEU A 182 -6.97 14.78 23.04
C LEU A 182 -7.21 15.09 24.50
N ILE A 183 -6.21 15.65 25.16
CA ILE A 183 -6.26 16.01 26.58
C ILE A 183 -6.26 17.54 26.63
N ASP A 184 -7.30 18.13 27.19
CA ASP A 184 -7.33 19.56 27.54
C ASP A 184 -6.62 19.72 28.89
N ASP A 185 -5.89 20.81 29.12
CA ASP A 185 -5.21 21.04 30.40
C ASP A 185 -6.21 21.14 31.57
N ASP A 186 -7.48 21.46 31.27
CA ASP A 186 -8.60 21.44 32.22
C ASP A 186 -8.94 20.02 32.71
N ASP A 187 -8.68 18.98 31.91
CA ASP A 187 -9.00 17.57 32.22
C ASP A 187 -7.94 16.87 33.09
N CYS A 188 -6.75 17.47 33.25
CA CYS A 188 -5.65 16.92 34.06
C CYS A 188 -5.76 17.24 35.57
N ASN A 189 -6.79 17.99 35.99
CA ASN A 189 -6.97 18.47 37.37
C ASN A 189 -8.11 17.78 38.14
N HIS A 190 -8.55 16.59 37.72
CA HIS A 190 -9.56 15.77 38.41
C HIS A 190 -9.09 14.35 38.68
#